data_AF-A0A0H5QU12-F1
#
_entry.id   AF-A0A0H5QU12-F1
#
_cell.length_a   1.000
_cell.length_b   1.000
_cell.length_c   1.000
_cell.angle_alpha   90.00
_cell.angle_beta   90.00
_cell.angle_gamma   90.00
#
_symmetry.space_group_name_H-M   'P 1'
#
loop_
_entity.id
_entity.type
_entity.pdbx_description
1 polymer ?
#
loop_
_entity_poly.entity_id
_entity_poly.type
_entity_poly.pdbx_seq_one_letter_code
_entity_poly.pdbx_strand_id
1 'polypeptide(L)'
;MDNVGVGEIVGLHSDSNGRSCESHGTCGNWVNEGDLIRFKVVIVDFDGQVEQAIACHRIRDGVESCRVGFLQRSLVARSKERFANKFGQVLQLYENCDNVVKRNKSFKNKGMASFRLLEYVPVEE
;
A
#
# COMPACT_ATOMS: atom_id res chain seq x y z
N MET A 1 7.72 4.31 -21.95
CA MET A 1 6.46 4.65 -21.25
C MET A 1 6.81 4.82 -19.80
N ASP A 2 6.93 6.07 -19.37
CA ASP A 2 7.23 6.36 -17.98
C ASP A 2 6.11 5.80 -17.09
N ASN A 3 6.48 4.95 -16.13
CA ASN A 3 5.57 4.41 -15.10
C ASN A 3 5.17 5.51 -14.10
N VAL A 4 4.71 6.66 -14.61
CA VAL A 4 4.32 7.80 -13.79
C VAL A 4 3.11 7.39 -12.95
N GLY A 5 3.24 7.53 -11.63
CA GLY A 5 2.16 7.23 -10.69
C GLY A 5 2.05 5.78 -10.26
N VAL A 6 2.91 4.88 -10.76
CA VAL A 6 2.96 3.50 -10.30
C VAL A 6 3.91 3.37 -9.11
N GLY A 7 3.47 2.67 -8.07
CA GLY A 7 4.28 2.40 -6.87
C GLY A 7 3.99 1.03 -6.27
N GLU A 8 4.61 0.74 -5.14
CA GLU A 8 4.47 -0.52 -4.42
C GLU A 8 4.03 -0.29 -2.96
N ILE A 9 3.03 -1.07 -2.52
CA ILE A 9 2.64 -1.25 -1.13
C ILE A 9 3.42 -2.43 -0.58
N VAL A 10 3.89 -2.33 0.66
CA VAL A 10 4.59 -3.39 1.39
C VAL A 10 3.91 -3.70 2.71
N GLY A 11 4.17 -4.90 3.24
CA GLY A 11 3.72 -5.33 4.56
C GLY A 11 2.24 -5.69 4.64
N LEU A 12 1.62 -6.14 3.54
CA LEU A 12 0.20 -6.52 3.52
C LEU A 12 -0.15 -7.65 4.50
N HIS A 13 0.76 -8.59 4.71
CA HIS A 13 0.59 -9.73 5.59
C HIS A 13 1.18 -9.53 6.98
N SER A 14 1.49 -8.28 7.37
CA SER A 14 1.94 -7.96 8.72
C SER A 14 0.84 -7.25 9.50
N ASP A 15 0.67 -7.62 10.76
CA ASP A 15 -0.37 -7.16 11.70
C ASP A 15 0.05 -5.95 12.57
N SER A 16 1.34 -5.59 12.58
CA SER A 16 1.86 -4.50 13.41
C SER A 16 1.48 -3.10 12.89
N ASN A 17 1.71 -2.07 13.72
CA ASN A 17 1.52 -0.67 13.35
C ASN A 17 0.11 -0.37 12.77
N GLY A 18 -0.91 -0.95 13.41
CA GLY A 18 -2.32 -0.73 13.10
C GLY A 18 -2.83 -1.46 11.85
N ARG A 19 -2.13 -2.49 11.36
CA ARG A 19 -2.57 -3.34 10.24
C ARG A 19 -3.42 -4.54 10.68
N SER A 20 -4.02 -4.44 11.86
CA SER A 20 -5.05 -5.34 12.39
C SER A 20 -6.25 -4.50 12.85
N CYS A 21 -7.42 -5.11 12.90
CA CYS A 21 -8.63 -4.47 13.41
C CYS A 21 -9.52 -5.50 14.12
N GLU A 22 -10.64 -5.07 14.69
CA GLU A 22 -11.58 -5.96 15.40
C GLU A 22 -12.09 -7.12 14.54
N SER A 23 -12.15 -6.93 13.21
CA SER A 23 -12.64 -7.94 12.27
C SER A 23 -11.54 -8.79 11.64
N HIS A 24 -10.27 -8.35 11.67
CA HIS A 24 -9.18 -8.99 10.93
C HIS A 24 -7.89 -9.03 11.75
N GLY A 25 -7.30 -10.22 11.89
CA GLY A 25 -5.96 -10.36 12.45
C GLY A 25 -4.88 -9.65 11.61
N THR A 26 -5.03 -9.70 10.29
CA THR A 26 -4.17 -8.98 9.34
C THR A 26 -5.02 -8.39 8.22
N CYS A 27 -5.22 -7.08 8.24
CA CYS A 27 -6.13 -6.39 7.33
C CYS A 27 -5.70 -6.47 5.85
N GLY A 28 -4.39 -6.48 5.57
CA GLY A 28 -3.89 -6.50 4.20
C GLY A 28 -4.11 -7.82 3.46
N ASN A 29 -4.45 -8.92 4.16
CA ASN A 29 -4.87 -10.18 3.53
C ASN A 29 -6.20 -10.06 2.78
N TRP A 30 -6.96 -8.99 3.02
CA TRP A 30 -8.27 -8.74 2.42
C TRP A 30 -8.22 -7.69 1.31
N VAL A 31 -7.03 -7.33 0.86
CA VAL A 31 -6.81 -6.46 -0.30
C VAL A 31 -6.88 -7.28 -1.57
N ASN A 32 -7.57 -6.76 -2.59
CA ASN A 32 -7.72 -7.37 -3.90
C ASN A 32 -7.27 -6.40 -5.00
N GLU A 33 -7.00 -6.93 -6.18
CA GLU A 33 -6.81 -6.11 -7.38
C GLU A 33 -8.06 -5.27 -7.65
N GLY A 34 -7.87 -4.02 -8.05
CA GLY A 34 -8.95 -3.05 -8.24
C GLY A 34 -9.38 -2.29 -6.98
N ASP A 35 -8.98 -2.72 -5.77
CA ASP A 35 -9.30 -2.01 -4.54
C ASP A 35 -8.75 -0.58 -4.55
N LEU A 36 -9.55 0.36 -4.05
CA LEU A 36 -9.12 1.73 -3.85
C LEU A 36 -8.40 1.89 -2.51
N ILE A 37 -7.38 2.74 -2.50
CA ILE A 37 -6.58 3.03 -1.31
C ILE A 37 -6.35 4.52 -1.15
N ARG A 38 -6.23 4.97 0.11
CA ARG A 38 -5.78 6.30 0.48
C ARG A 38 -4.45 6.23 1.20
N PHE A 39 -3.55 7.14 0.83
CA PHE A 39 -2.25 7.31 1.46
C PHE A 39 -2.32 8.37 2.57
N LYS A 40 -1.91 8.00 3.78
CA LYS A 40 -1.90 8.91 4.94
C LYS A 40 -0.54 8.92 5.61
N VAL A 41 -0.05 10.12 5.90
CA VAL A 41 1.14 10.28 6.74
C VAL A 41 0.78 9.89 8.16
N VAL A 42 1.58 9.00 8.74
CA VAL A 42 1.41 8.50 10.10
C VAL A 42 2.77 8.45 10.79
N ILE A 43 2.74 8.40 12.12
CA ILE A 43 3.90 8.07 12.93
C ILE A 43 3.78 6.60 13.35
N VAL A 44 4.87 5.85 13.22
CA VAL A 44 4.94 4.42 13.54
C VAL A 44 6.15 4.15 14.43
N ASP A 45 6.06 3.07 15.20
CA ASP A 45 7.21 2.52 15.92
C ASP A 45 7.81 1.41 15.06
N PHE A 46 9.10 1.55 14.76
CA PHE A 46 9.89 0.54 14.09
C PHE A 46 11.07 0.16 14.98
N ASP A 47 10.96 -0.98 15.67
CA ASP A 47 11.98 -1.51 16.60
C ASP A 47 12.43 -0.47 17.65
N GLY A 48 11.48 0.26 18.24
CA GLY A 48 11.72 1.29 19.25
C GLY A 48 12.12 2.65 18.69
N GLN A 49 12.18 2.79 17.36
CA GLN A 49 12.41 4.07 16.69
C GLN A 49 11.11 4.63 16.14
N VAL A 50 10.77 5.83 16.61
CA VAL A 50 9.60 6.57 16.13
C VAL A 50 9.94 7.21 14.80
N GLU A 51 9.21 6.83 13.76
CA GLU A 51 9.44 7.29 12.40
C GLU A 51 8.16 7.74 11.71
N GLN A 52 8.31 8.66 10.75
CA GLN A 52 7.22 9.02 9.86
C GLN A 52 7.12 8.04 8.69
N ALA A 53 5.92 7.53 8.45
CA ALA A 53 5.62 6.63 7.35
C ALA A 53 4.38 7.10 6.58
N ILE A 54 4.13 6.49 5.41
CA ILE A 54 2.89 6.64 4.68
C ILE A 54 2.13 5.31 4.71
N ALA A 55 1.05 5.30 5.48
CA ALA A 55 0.12 4.18 5.59
C ALA A 55 -0.86 4.16 4.41
N CYS A 56 -1.17 2.97 3.93
CA CYS A 56 -2.21 2.71 2.93
C CYS A 56 -3.47 2.23 3.66
N HIS A 57 -4.58 2.93 3.49
CA HIS A 57 -5.88 2.53 4.01
C HIS A 57 -6.78 2.14 2.84
N ARG A 58 -7.43 0.97 2.92
CA ARG A 58 -8.38 0.54 1.91
C ARG A 58 -9.64 1.39 2.00
N ILE A 59 -10.20 1.74 0.85
CA ILE A 59 -11.51 2.40 0.74
C ILE A 59 -12.53 1.35 0.38
N ARG A 60 -13.63 1.31 1.13
CA ARG A 60 -14.76 0.43 0.90
C ARG A 60 -16.02 1.25 1.04
N ASP A 61 -16.96 1.12 0.11
CA ASP A 61 -18.24 1.84 0.14
C ASP A 61 -18.07 3.37 0.29
N GLY A 62 -17.04 3.92 -0.38
CA GLY A 62 -16.72 5.35 -0.36
C GLY A 62 -16.05 5.86 0.92
N VAL A 63 -15.85 5.02 1.93
CA VAL A 63 -15.23 5.40 3.21
C VAL A 63 -13.88 4.73 3.44
N GLU A 64 -13.00 5.42 4.15
CA GLU A 64 -11.74 4.86 4.61
C GLU A 64 -12.01 3.75 5.62
N SER A 65 -11.40 2.59 5.39
CA SER A 65 -11.56 1.40 6.23
C SER A 65 -10.24 1.06 6.94
N CYS A 66 -9.81 -0.19 6.88
CA CYS A 66 -8.62 -0.68 7.56
C CYS A 66 -7.33 -0.12 6.93
N ARG A 67 -6.31 0.07 7.77
CA ARG A 67 -4.93 0.19 7.31
C ARG A 67 -4.46 -1.18 6.85
N VAL A 68 -3.94 -1.26 5.63
CA VAL A 68 -3.60 -2.54 4.98
C VAL A 68 -2.11 -2.71 4.72
N GLY A 69 -1.35 -1.62 4.65
CA GLY A 69 0.06 -1.66 4.29
C GLY A 69 0.71 -0.29 4.36
N PHE A 70 1.93 -0.20 3.84
CA PHE A 70 2.72 1.03 3.84
C PHE A 70 3.43 1.23 2.51
N LEU A 71 3.80 2.48 2.20
CA LEU A 71 4.79 2.73 1.17
C LEU A 71 6.18 2.32 1.65
N GLN A 72 7.03 1.93 0.70
CA GLN A 72 8.44 1.67 1.01
C GLN A 72 9.11 2.89 1.62
N ARG A 73 9.90 2.66 2.67
CA ARG A 73 10.63 3.68 3.41
C ARG A 73 11.47 4.59 2.51
N SER A 74 12.11 4.02 1.48
CA SER A 74 12.90 4.76 0.48
C SER A 74 12.07 5.75 -0.34
N LEU A 75 10.81 5.43 -0.65
CA LEU A 75 9.90 6.32 -1.37
C LEU A 75 9.42 7.45 -0.48
N VAL A 76 9.12 7.16 0.79
CA VAL A 76 8.74 8.19 1.77
C VAL A 76 9.87 9.20 1.93
N ALA A 77 11.13 8.74 2.04
CA ALA A 77 12.28 9.64 2.20
C ALA A 77 12.53 10.56 0.98
N ARG A 78 12.16 10.13 -0.23
CA ARG A 78 12.46 10.86 -1.47
C ARG A 78 11.31 11.67 -2.03
N SER A 79 10.06 11.28 -1.77
CA SER A 79 8.91 11.78 -2.51
C SER A 79 7.62 11.74 -1.69
N LYS A 80 7.70 12.00 -0.39
CA LYS A 80 6.56 11.97 0.53
C LYS A 80 5.36 12.77 0.00
N GLU A 81 5.60 13.99 -0.45
CA GLU A 81 4.59 14.95 -0.91
C GLU A 81 3.87 14.43 -2.16
N ARG A 82 4.53 13.58 -2.95
CA ARG A 82 3.93 12.94 -4.13
C ARG A 82 2.81 11.98 -3.77
N PHE A 83 2.83 11.39 -2.59
CA PHE A 83 1.87 10.35 -2.21
C PHE A 83 0.94 10.78 -1.07
N ALA A 84 1.38 11.68 -0.19
CA ALA A 84 0.61 12.09 0.97
C ALA A 84 -0.79 12.60 0.58
N ASN A 85 -1.82 12.05 1.25
CA ASN A 85 -3.23 12.38 1.06
C ASN A 85 -3.80 12.06 -0.33
N LYS A 86 -3.07 11.32 -1.16
CA LYS A 86 -3.55 10.90 -2.48
C LYS A 86 -4.30 9.58 -2.42
N PHE A 87 -4.95 9.27 -3.54
CA PHE A 87 -5.68 8.03 -3.77
C PHE A 87 -4.97 7.21 -4.83
N GLY A 88 -5.05 5.89 -4.70
CA GLY A 88 -4.58 4.96 -5.71
C GLY A 88 -5.52 3.76 -5.86
N GLN A 89 -5.29 3.01 -6.92
CA GLN A 89 -5.93 1.73 -7.17
C GLN A 89 -4.87 0.63 -7.15
N VAL A 90 -5.16 -0.46 -6.45
CA VAL A 90 -4.32 -1.66 -6.46
C VAL A 90 -4.40 -2.31 -7.84
N LEU A 91 -3.25 -2.57 -8.45
CA LEU A 91 -3.16 -3.15 -9.78
C LEU A 91 -2.88 -4.65 -9.77
N GLN A 92 -1.91 -5.08 -8.97
CA GLN A 92 -1.49 -6.48 -8.93
C GLN A 92 -0.99 -6.89 -7.56
N LEU A 93 -1.47 -8.03 -7.05
CA LEU A 93 -0.90 -8.68 -5.87
C LEU A 93 0.31 -9.53 -6.29
N TYR A 94 1.46 -9.31 -5.66
CA TYR A 94 2.70 -9.93 -6.13
C TYR A 94 2.81 -11.42 -5.78
N GLU A 95 2.09 -11.89 -4.75
CA GLU A 95 2.04 -13.30 -4.38
C GLU A 95 1.39 -14.18 -5.47
N ASN A 96 0.45 -13.63 -6.23
CA ASN A 96 -0.29 -14.33 -7.29
C ASN A 96 0.33 -14.12 -8.69
N CYS A 97 1.45 -13.41 -8.79
CA CYS A 97 2.08 -13.12 -10.07
C CYS A 97 2.90 -14.31 -10.57
N ASP A 98 2.88 -14.61 -11.87
CA ASP A 98 3.71 -15.68 -12.49
C ASP A 98 5.23 -15.44 -12.37
N ASN A 99 5.63 -14.19 -12.11
CA ASN A 99 7.03 -13.81 -11.95
C ASN A 99 7.58 -14.21 -10.57
N VAL A 100 8.48 -15.21 -10.56
CA VAL A 100 9.17 -15.72 -9.36
C VAL A 100 9.88 -14.62 -8.57
N VAL A 101 10.51 -13.65 -9.25
CA VAL A 101 11.22 -12.54 -8.60
C VAL A 101 10.25 -11.66 -7.82
N LYS A 102 9.07 -11.35 -8.38
CA LYS A 102 8.03 -10.60 -7.68
C LYS A 102 7.48 -11.37 -6.48
N ARG A 103 7.21 -12.67 -6.63
CA ARG A 103 6.75 -13.51 -5.50
C ARG A 103 7.77 -13.55 -4.37
N ASN A 104 9.05 -13.76 -4.69
CA ASN A 104 10.14 -13.76 -3.71
C ASN A 104 10.28 -12.40 -3.01
N LYS A 105 10.13 -11.30 -3.76
CA LYS A 105 10.12 -9.94 -3.20
C LYS A 105 8.93 -9.74 -2.26
N SER A 106 7.74 -10.23 -2.63
CA SER A 106 6.54 -10.19 -1.79
C SER A 106 6.75 -10.95 -0.47
N PHE A 107 7.26 -12.17 -0.53
CA PHE A 107 7.53 -13.00 0.65
C PHE A 107 8.47 -12.30 1.64
N LYS A 108 9.57 -11.71 1.14
CA LYS A 108 10.54 -10.97 1.97
C LYS A 108 9.93 -9.73 2.64
N ASN A 109 9.07 -9.02 1.92
CA ASN A 109 8.41 -7.80 2.41
C ASN A 109 7.07 -8.05 3.11
N LYS A 110 6.77 -9.32 3.44
CA LYS A 110 5.52 -9.71 4.12
C LYS A 110 4.28 -9.25 3.34
N GLY A 111 4.23 -9.52 2.05
CA GLY A 111 3.12 -9.16 1.17
C GLY A 111 3.33 -7.84 0.46
N MET A 112 3.10 -7.84 -0.86
CA MET A 112 3.27 -6.67 -1.71
C MET A 112 2.20 -6.59 -2.78
N ALA A 113 1.88 -5.35 -3.14
CA ALA A 113 1.04 -5.04 -4.30
C ALA A 113 1.59 -3.83 -5.05
N SER A 114 1.39 -3.79 -6.36
CA SER A 114 1.54 -2.56 -7.13
C SER A 114 0.25 -1.74 -7.07
N PHE A 115 0.39 -0.43 -7.19
CA PHE A 115 -0.74 0.49 -7.31
C PHE A 115 -0.46 1.54 -8.38
N ARG A 116 -1.51 2.22 -8.83
CA ARG A 116 -1.43 3.46 -9.61
C ARG A 116 -2.18 4.57 -8.88
N LEU A 117 -1.60 5.76 -8.80
CA LEU A 117 -2.28 6.96 -8.29
C LEU A 117 -3.41 7.36 -9.25
N LEU A 118 -4.57 7.69 -8.69
CA LEU A 118 -5.77 8.03 -9.48
C LEU A 118 -5.60 9.30 -10.31
N GLU A 119 -4.71 10.22 -9.89
CA GLU A 119 -4.40 11.45 -10.64
C GLU A 119 -3.78 11.19 -12.04
N TYR A 120 -3.32 9.96 -12.30
CA TYR A 120 -2.75 9.53 -13.59
C TYR A 120 -3.61 8.48 -14.30
N VAL A 121 -4.89 8.33 -13.90
CA VAL A 121 -5.85 7.53 -14.67
C VAL A 121 -6.35 8.41 -15.82
N PRO A 122 -6.16 8.02 -17.09
CA PRO A 122 -6.73 8.77 -18.20
C PRO A 122 -8.25 8.77 -18.07
N VAL A 123 -8.86 9.95 -18.16
CA VAL A 123 -10.31 10.09 -18.27
C VAL A 123 -10.66 9.68 -19.70
N GLU A 124 -11.36 8.57 -19.86
CA GLU A 124 -11.97 8.23 -21.15
C GLU A 124 -13.18 9.17 -21.34
N GLU A 125 -13.15 9.99 -22.40
CA GLU A 125 -14.28 10.81 -22.87
C GLU A 125 -15.30 9.97 -23.65
#